data_AF-A0A6P2EMM9-F1
#
_entry.id   AF-A0A6P2EMM9-F1
#
_cell.length_a   1.000
_cell.length_b   1.000
_cell.length_c   1.000
_cell.angle_alpha   90.00
_cell.angle_beta   90.00
_cell.angle_gamma   90.00
#
_symmetry.space_group_name_H-M   'P 1'
#
loop_
_entity.id
_entity.type
_entity.pdbx_description
1 polymer ?
#
loop_
_entity_poly.entity_id
_entity_poly.type
_entity_poly.pdbx_seq_one_letter_code
_entity_poly.pdbx_strand_id
1 'polypeptide(L)'
;MKYQDFVNAKYKEALAGQPTSIGGSNFVKQAASDFYRTDYEFIGEHKIFRSADIESKTQAVRQETVAANLVEFAGTEEAAHVLSSVLQQGVVTGLLTSLSNSEGVALNSHLRPVNIKTTTGIHRQVTLFKDDGTREVILDPRGMGTAKFKLSRNENSDFKLLVDWQAYYDLQRDNVGENLVDGLPLGENDVIGVHFQTEFIINKVEADKGEIQISTDGISATFSGRLQMN
;
A
#
# COMPACT_ATOMS: atom_id res chain seq x y z
N MET A 1 7.94 0.19 -20.74
CA MET A 1 7.65 -1.03 -19.97
C MET A 1 6.17 -0.98 -19.59
N LYS A 2 5.38 -2.04 -19.82
CA LYS A 2 3.98 -2.03 -19.40
C LYS A 2 3.91 -2.12 -17.88
N TYR A 3 2.89 -1.52 -17.27
CA TYR A 3 2.70 -1.49 -15.80
C TYR A 3 2.77 -2.90 -15.19
N GLN A 4 2.10 -3.88 -15.80
CA GLN A 4 2.13 -5.28 -15.38
C GLN A 4 3.55 -5.89 -15.38
N ASP A 5 4.40 -5.55 -16.36
CA ASP A 5 5.78 -6.05 -16.44
C ASP A 5 6.62 -5.50 -15.28
N PHE A 6 6.45 -4.21 -14.97
CA PHE A 6 7.12 -3.58 -13.83
C PHE A 6 6.71 -4.21 -12.51
N VAL A 7 5.41 -4.40 -12.30
CA VAL A 7 4.86 -5.03 -11.10
C VAL A 7 5.40 -6.46 -10.94
N ASN A 8 5.37 -7.27 -12.00
CA ASN A 8 5.91 -8.62 -11.97
C ASN A 8 7.42 -8.63 -11.66
N ALA A 9 8.21 -7.73 -12.24
CA ALA A 9 9.64 -7.65 -11.97
C ALA A 9 9.92 -7.31 -10.49
N LYS A 10 9.18 -6.36 -9.91
CA LYS A 10 9.33 -5.96 -8.51
C LYS A 10 9.00 -7.08 -7.54
N TYR A 11 7.95 -7.84 -7.80
CA TYR A 11 7.60 -8.95 -6.93
C TYR A 11 8.53 -10.15 -7.07
N LYS A 12 9.05 -10.43 -8.27
CA LYS A 12 10.11 -11.43 -8.47
C LYS A 12 11.40 -11.06 -7.72
N GLU A 13 11.77 -9.79 -7.75
CA GLU A 13 12.92 -9.27 -6.99
C GLU A 13 12.72 -9.47 -5.48
N ALA A 14 11.53 -9.16 -4.96
CA ALA A 14 11.21 -9.38 -3.55
C ALA A 14 11.25 -10.86 -3.14
N LEU A 15 10.73 -11.75 -4.01
CA LEU A 15 10.68 -13.19 -3.79
C LEU A 15 12.08 -13.84 -3.82
N ALA A 16 12.99 -13.33 -4.64
CA ALA A 16 14.37 -13.82 -4.74
C ALA A 16 15.25 -13.42 -3.52
N GLY A 17 14.75 -12.55 -2.64
CA GLY A 17 15.45 -12.15 -1.42
C GLY A 17 15.60 -13.28 -0.41
N GLN A 18 16.48 -13.09 0.57
CA GLN A 18 16.63 -14.06 1.67
C GLN A 18 15.34 -14.08 2.53
N PRO A 19 14.69 -15.23 2.69
CA PRO A 19 13.46 -15.34 3.48
C PRO A 19 13.74 -15.19 4.98
N THR A 20 12.67 -14.93 5.73
CA THR A 20 12.65 -14.94 7.20
C THR A 20 11.62 -15.95 7.67
N SER A 21 11.98 -16.78 8.65
CA SER A 21 11.08 -17.78 9.21
C SER A 21 10.23 -17.20 10.34
N ILE A 22 8.93 -17.45 10.31
CA ILE A 22 7.98 -17.15 11.39
C ILE A 22 7.14 -18.40 11.61
N GLY A 23 7.11 -18.93 12.84
CA GLY A 23 6.30 -20.11 13.16
C GLY A 23 6.67 -21.37 12.36
N GLY A 24 7.87 -21.45 11.79
CA GLY A 24 8.34 -22.58 10.96
C GLY A 24 8.23 -22.37 9.45
N SER A 25 7.38 -21.45 8.98
CA SER A 25 7.20 -21.17 7.55
C SER A 25 8.01 -19.96 7.09
N ASN A 26 8.36 -19.92 5.80
CA ASN A 26 9.23 -18.89 5.22
C ASN A 26 8.44 -17.75 4.57
N PHE A 27 8.81 -16.51 4.87
CA PHE A 27 8.18 -15.31 4.32
C PHE A 27 9.23 -14.34 3.79
N VAL A 28 8.83 -13.47 2.86
CA VAL A 28 9.67 -12.35 2.42
C VAL A 28 9.97 -11.45 3.62
N LYS A 29 11.25 -11.13 3.83
CA LYS A 29 11.74 -10.40 5.02
C LYS A 29 10.98 -9.10 5.31
N GLN A 30 10.68 -8.33 4.26
CA GLN A 30 9.95 -7.07 4.42
C GLN A 30 8.49 -7.32 4.84
N ALA A 31 7.84 -8.33 4.29
CA ALA A 31 6.48 -8.73 4.67
C ALA A 31 6.42 -9.19 6.13
N ALA A 32 7.38 -10.00 6.57
CA ALA A 32 7.52 -10.40 7.97
C ALA A 32 7.60 -9.18 8.90
N SER A 33 8.35 -8.15 8.52
CA SER A 33 8.39 -6.89 9.29
C SER A 33 7.07 -6.12 9.25
N ASP A 34 6.32 -6.22 8.15
CA ASP A 34 5.07 -5.50 7.93
C ASP A 34 3.85 -6.15 8.58
N PHE A 35 3.88 -7.46 8.86
CA PHE A 35 2.79 -8.21 9.53
C PHE A 35 2.33 -7.59 10.84
N TYR A 36 3.21 -6.90 11.57
CA TYR A 36 2.83 -6.21 12.80
C TYR A 36 2.08 -4.89 12.58
N ARG A 37 2.35 -4.17 11.49
CA ARG A 37 1.96 -2.76 11.34
C ARG A 37 0.92 -2.50 10.25
N THR A 38 0.60 -3.50 9.45
CA THR A 38 -0.30 -3.39 8.30
C THR A 38 -1.64 -4.04 8.61
N ASP A 39 -2.71 -3.55 8.00
CA ASP A 39 -4.06 -4.09 8.17
C ASP A 39 -4.36 -5.15 7.09
N TYR A 40 -4.48 -6.41 7.51
CA TYR A 40 -4.79 -7.54 6.66
C TYR A 40 -6.19 -8.11 6.94
N GLU A 41 -6.92 -8.42 5.87
CA GLU A 41 -8.14 -9.23 5.89
C GLU A 41 -7.98 -10.42 4.95
N PHE A 42 -8.14 -11.65 5.43
CA PHE A 42 -8.12 -12.87 4.61
C PHE A 42 -9.50 -13.53 4.63
N ILE A 43 -10.16 -13.59 3.47
CA ILE A 43 -11.48 -14.20 3.30
C ILE A 43 -11.32 -15.60 2.71
N GLY A 44 -11.29 -16.60 3.58
CA GLY A 44 -11.40 -18.01 3.20
C GLY A 44 -12.87 -18.46 3.06
N GLU A 45 -13.07 -19.70 2.65
CA GLU A 45 -14.41 -20.28 2.43
C GLU A 45 -15.24 -20.40 3.72
N HIS A 46 -14.57 -20.59 4.87
CA HIS A 46 -15.23 -20.88 6.16
C HIS A 46 -14.83 -19.91 7.27
N LYS A 47 -13.90 -18.99 7.01
CA LYS A 47 -13.30 -18.12 8.02
C LYS A 47 -12.88 -16.80 7.39
N ILE A 48 -13.14 -15.73 8.13
CA ILE A 48 -12.60 -14.40 7.83
C ILE A 48 -11.61 -14.07 8.94
N PHE A 49 -10.36 -13.86 8.56
CA PHE A 49 -9.33 -13.36 9.46
C PHE A 49 -9.18 -11.85 9.27
N ARG A 50 -9.05 -11.09 10.37
CA ARG A 50 -8.69 -9.68 10.36
C ARG A 50 -7.58 -9.40 11.35
N SER A 51 -6.52 -8.74 10.89
CA SER A 51 -5.39 -8.38 11.75
C SER A 51 -5.77 -7.34 12.81
N ALA A 52 -6.79 -6.52 12.54
CA ALA A 52 -7.33 -5.55 13.49
C ALA A 52 -7.94 -6.21 14.74
N ASP A 53 -8.41 -7.46 14.62
CA ASP A 53 -9.06 -8.22 15.70
C ASP A 53 -8.04 -8.91 16.62
N ILE A 54 -6.73 -8.81 16.33
CA ILE A 54 -5.68 -9.37 17.18
C ILE A 54 -5.53 -8.52 18.45
N GLU A 55 -5.92 -9.08 19.60
CA GLU A 55 -5.87 -8.39 20.90
C GLU A 55 -4.44 -8.10 21.39
N SER A 56 -3.46 -8.93 20.98
CA SER A 56 -2.07 -8.76 21.42
C SER A 56 -1.40 -7.55 20.76
N LYS A 57 -0.75 -6.72 21.59
CA LYS A 57 0.09 -5.60 21.16
C LYS A 57 1.56 -5.98 20.94
N THR A 58 1.95 -7.24 21.20
CA THR A 58 3.34 -7.66 21.02
C THR A 58 3.62 -7.95 19.54
N GLN A 59 4.78 -7.50 19.08
CA GLN A 59 5.18 -7.67 17.68
C GLN A 59 5.25 -9.15 17.27
N ALA A 60 5.88 -9.99 18.09
CA ALA A 60 6.05 -11.41 17.79
C ALA A 60 4.70 -12.14 17.64
N VAL A 61 3.79 -11.99 18.60
CA VAL A 61 2.48 -12.68 18.58
C VAL A 61 1.65 -12.24 17.38
N ARG A 62 1.66 -10.94 17.06
CA ARG A 62 0.93 -10.41 15.90
C ARG A 62 1.51 -10.94 14.59
N GLN A 63 2.83 -10.96 14.45
CA GLN A 63 3.52 -11.53 13.28
C GLN A 63 3.20 -13.01 13.10
N GLU A 64 3.30 -13.80 14.17
CA GLU A 64 2.97 -15.23 14.15
C GLU A 64 1.50 -15.49 13.80
N THR A 65 0.58 -14.70 14.36
CA THR A 65 -0.85 -14.84 14.08
C THR A 65 -1.17 -14.54 12.63
N VAL A 66 -0.62 -13.45 12.07
CA VAL A 66 -0.81 -13.12 10.64
C VAL A 66 -0.18 -14.20 9.75
N ALA A 67 1.04 -14.64 10.06
CA ALA A 67 1.75 -15.68 9.31
C ALA A 67 0.96 -17.00 9.29
N ALA A 68 0.46 -17.45 10.44
CA ALA A 68 -0.33 -18.69 10.53
C ALA A 68 -1.62 -18.61 9.71
N ASN A 69 -2.36 -17.49 9.79
CA ASN A 69 -3.58 -17.30 8.99
C ASN A 69 -3.28 -17.15 7.49
N LEU A 70 -2.12 -16.61 7.11
CA LEU A 70 -1.69 -16.55 5.71
C LEU A 70 -1.40 -17.95 5.16
N VAL A 71 -0.71 -18.80 5.92
CA VAL A 71 -0.45 -20.20 5.54
C VAL A 71 -1.75 -20.98 5.42
N GLU A 72 -2.65 -20.85 6.41
CA GLU A 72 -3.99 -21.46 6.37
C GLU A 72 -4.78 -21.04 5.12
N PHE A 73 -4.78 -19.74 4.81
CA PHE A 73 -5.47 -19.20 3.63
C PHE A 73 -4.82 -19.65 2.30
N ALA A 74 -3.49 -19.68 2.24
CA ALA A 74 -2.73 -20.05 1.05
C ALA A 74 -2.93 -21.52 0.68
N GLY A 75 -2.94 -22.39 1.70
CA GLY A 75 -3.07 -23.84 1.57
C GLY A 75 -1.74 -24.59 1.42
N THR A 76 -0.66 -23.89 1.04
CA THR A 76 0.71 -24.41 0.93
C THR A 76 1.71 -23.39 1.46
N GLU A 77 2.88 -23.84 1.91
CA GLU A 77 3.93 -22.93 2.38
C GLU A 77 4.52 -22.12 1.23
N GLU A 78 4.64 -22.73 0.05
CA GLU A 78 5.10 -22.11 -1.18
C GLU A 78 4.18 -20.96 -1.59
N ALA A 79 2.86 -21.18 -1.61
CA ALA A 79 1.92 -20.12 -1.93
C ALA A 79 1.90 -19.03 -0.85
N ALA A 80 2.04 -19.38 0.43
CA ALA A 80 2.15 -18.40 1.51
C ALA A 80 3.39 -17.51 1.35
N HIS A 81 4.52 -18.11 0.95
CA HIS A 81 5.74 -17.40 0.65
C HIS A 81 5.56 -16.43 -0.53
N VAL A 82 4.97 -16.91 -1.63
CA VAL A 82 4.65 -16.07 -2.81
C VAL A 82 3.71 -14.93 -2.44
N LEU A 83 2.64 -15.18 -1.70
CA LEU A 83 1.71 -14.16 -1.25
C LEU A 83 2.38 -13.13 -0.32
N SER A 84 3.35 -13.53 0.50
CA SER A 84 4.09 -12.59 1.33
C SER A 84 4.88 -11.57 0.50
N SER A 85 5.32 -11.92 -0.71
CA SER A 85 5.99 -10.97 -1.61
C SER A 85 5.07 -9.82 -2.05
N VAL A 86 3.75 -10.06 -2.12
CA VAL A 86 2.75 -9.05 -2.48
C VAL A 86 2.14 -8.30 -1.30
N LEU A 87 2.16 -8.90 -0.11
CA LEU A 87 1.58 -8.37 1.14
C LEU A 87 2.54 -7.45 1.93
N GLN A 88 3.22 -6.53 1.26
CA GLN A 88 4.18 -5.60 1.87
C GLN A 88 3.99 -4.16 1.41
N GLN A 89 4.32 -3.19 2.28
CA GLN A 89 4.15 -1.75 2.01
C GLN A 89 5.07 -1.23 0.90
N GLY A 90 6.22 -1.89 0.69
CA GLY A 90 7.23 -1.46 -0.28
C GLY A 90 6.70 -1.40 -1.71
N VAL A 91 5.71 -2.22 -2.06
CA VAL A 91 5.20 -2.23 -3.44
C VAL A 91 4.24 -1.08 -3.72
N VAL A 92 3.38 -0.73 -2.76
CA VAL A 92 2.53 0.48 -2.85
C VAL A 92 3.38 1.73 -3.03
N THR A 93 4.58 1.77 -2.44
CA THR A 93 5.55 2.86 -2.64
C THR A 93 6.01 2.94 -4.10
N GLY A 94 6.33 1.79 -4.70
CA GLY A 94 6.67 1.70 -6.12
C GLY A 94 5.54 2.25 -7.00
N LEU A 95 4.29 1.86 -6.72
CA LEU A 95 3.10 2.30 -7.46
C LEU A 95 2.94 3.83 -7.48
N LEU A 96 3.08 4.48 -6.31
CA LEU A 96 3.01 5.93 -6.20
C LEU A 96 4.13 6.65 -6.95
N THR A 97 5.32 6.03 -7.03
CA THR A 97 6.46 6.61 -7.75
C THR A 97 6.43 6.39 -9.25
N SER A 98 5.55 5.52 -9.76
CA SER A 98 5.48 5.15 -11.18
C SER A 98 4.48 5.97 -12.01
N LEU A 99 3.75 6.92 -11.42
CA LEU A 99 2.86 7.81 -12.17
C LEU A 99 3.70 8.75 -13.03
N SER A 100 3.49 8.70 -14.35
CA SER A 100 4.16 9.56 -15.33
C SER A 100 3.16 10.19 -16.30
N ASN A 101 3.50 11.35 -16.85
CA ASN A 101 2.72 11.97 -17.91
C ASN A 101 2.85 11.16 -19.23
N SER A 102 2.15 11.57 -20.28
CA SER A 102 2.22 10.93 -21.61
C SER A 102 3.62 10.93 -22.24
N GLU A 103 4.55 11.71 -21.68
CA GLU A 103 5.95 11.82 -22.12
C GLU A 103 6.90 10.99 -21.23
N GLY A 104 6.38 10.25 -20.24
CA GLY A 104 7.17 9.41 -19.34
C GLY A 104 7.87 10.16 -18.21
N VAL A 105 7.55 11.45 -17.99
CA VAL A 105 8.06 12.25 -16.88
C VAL A 105 7.27 11.93 -15.62
N ALA A 106 7.94 11.57 -14.53
CA ALA A 106 7.31 11.30 -13.25
C ALA A 106 6.47 12.51 -12.79
N LEU A 107 5.19 12.31 -12.50
CA LEU A 107 4.23 13.35 -12.11
C LEU A 107 4.45 13.90 -10.69
N ASN A 108 5.46 13.41 -9.98
CA ASN A 108 5.75 13.72 -8.58
C ASN A 108 6.50 15.04 -8.39
N SER A 109 6.60 15.90 -9.40
CA SER A 109 7.42 17.13 -9.35
C SER A 109 6.78 18.29 -8.58
N HIS A 110 5.49 18.22 -8.22
CA HIS A 110 4.75 19.39 -7.70
C HIS A 110 3.94 19.13 -6.43
N LEU A 111 3.61 17.87 -6.17
CA LEU A 111 2.91 17.42 -4.97
C LEU A 111 3.81 16.47 -4.20
N ARG A 112 4.10 16.81 -2.95
CA ARG A 112 4.93 15.99 -2.07
C ARG A 112 4.02 15.15 -1.18
N PRO A 113 4.22 13.82 -1.10
CA PRO A 113 3.44 12.99 -0.19
C PRO A 113 3.79 13.34 1.25
N VAL A 114 2.76 13.55 2.07
CA VAL A 114 2.90 13.72 3.52
C VAL A 114 3.26 12.37 4.13
N ASN A 115 4.48 12.25 4.65
CA ASN A 115 4.98 11.03 5.25
C ASN A 115 5.99 11.37 6.36
N ILE A 116 6.28 10.41 7.26
CA ILE A 116 7.20 10.58 8.39
C ILE A 116 8.55 11.22 8.04
N LYS A 117 9.07 11.03 6.82
CA LYS A 117 10.34 11.62 6.38
C LYS A 117 10.20 13.05 5.85
N THR A 118 9.02 13.43 5.39
CA THR A 118 8.68 14.80 4.92
C THR A 118 7.98 15.62 6.01
N THR A 119 7.64 15.00 7.14
CA THR A 119 7.09 15.64 8.33
C THR A 119 8.20 16.21 9.22
N THR A 120 8.33 17.53 9.28
CA THR A 120 9.16 18.22 10.28
C THR A 120 8.45 18.25 11.64
N GLY A 121 8.48 17.13 12.36
CA GLY A 121 8.00 17.07 13.74
C GLY A 121 6.97 15.96 14.00
N ILE A 122 6.99 15.46 15.23
CA ILE A 122 5.90 14.66 15.81
C ILE A 122 4.71 15.60 16.00
N HIS A 123 3.47 15.18 15.70
CA HIS A 123 2.24 15.97 15.79
C HIS A 123 1.93 16.92 14.64
N ARG A 124 2.29 16.56 13.40
CA ARG A 124 1.86 17.35 12.24
C ARG A 124 0.35 17.29 12.10
N GLN A 125 -0.26 18.46 11.99
CA GLN A 125 -1.65 18.64 11.67
C GLN A 125 -1.77 19.08 10.21
N VAL A 126 -2.61 18.40 9.44
CA VAL A 126 -2.98 18.83 8.08
C VAL A 126 -4.49 19.00 7.98
N THR A 127 -4.94 19.82 7.04
CA THR A 127 -6.35 20.12 6.83
C THR A 127 -6.79 19.66 5.45
N LEU A 128 -7.80 18.79 5.39
CA LEU A 128 -8.49 18.41 4.16
C LEU A 128 -9.79 19.22 4.04
N PHE A 129 -9.98 19.91 2.92
CA PHE A 129 -11.22 20.63 2.61
C PHE A 129 -12.18 19.71 1.89
N LYS A 130 -13.25 19.26 2.54
CA LYS A 130 -14.21 18.33 1.94
C LYS A 130 -15.09 19.01 0.88
N ASP A 131 -15.76 18.18 0.09
CA ASP A 131 -16.64 18.62 -0.99
C ASP A 131 -17.84 19.45 -0.51
N ASP A 132 -18.25 19.24 0.74
CA ASP A 132 -19.30 19.99 1.44
C ASP A 132 -18.81 21.33 2.02
N GLY A 133 -17.54 21.68 1.82
CA GLY A 133 -16.91 22.90 2.34
C GLY A 133 -16.46 22.79 3.80
N THR A 134 -16.66 21.66 4.45
CA THR A 134 -16.16 21.42 5.80
C THR A 134 -14.64 21.18 5.81
N ARG A 135 -14.01 21.43 6.96
CA ARG A 135 -12.58 21.21 7.16
C ARG A 135 -12.39 20.01 8.08
N GLU A 136 -11.69 19.00 7.60
CA GLU A 136 -11.26 17.87 8.40
C GLU A 136 -9.81 18.06 8.83
N VAL A 137 -9.60 18.00 10.14
CA VAL A 137 -8.26 18.04 10.74
C VAL A 137 -7.73 16.62 10.87
N ILE A 138 -6.62 16.34 10.19
CA ILE A 138 -5.94 15.05 10.26
C ILE A 138 -4.69 15.22 11.10
N LEU A 139 -4.62 14.45 12.19
CA LEU A 139 -3.49 14.45 13.12
C LEU A 139 -2.54 13.31 12.79
N ASP A 140 -1.25 13.60 12.78
CA ASP A 140 -0.17 12.65 12.51
C ASP A 140 -0.45 11.78 11.27
N PRO A 141 -0.73 12.38 10.10
CA PRO A 141 -0.97 11.63 8.88
C PRO A 141 0.24 10.74 8.59
N ARG A 142 0.06 9.44 8.79
CA ARG A 142 1.00 8.44 8.33
C ARG A 142 0.65 8.16 6.88
N GLY A 143 1.66 8.10 6.01
CA GLY A 143 1.47 7.76 4.60
C GLY A 143 0.99 6.31 4.42
N MET A 144 1.58 5.57 3.49
CA MET A 144 1.20 4.18 3.14
C MET A 144 1.18 3.15 4.28
N GLY A 145 1.58 3.52 5.50
CA GLY A 145 1.56 2.65 6.67
C GLY A 145 0.16 2.20 7.12
N THR A 146 -0.91 2.73 6.53
CA THR A 146 -2.32 2.41 6.85
C THR A 146 -3.05 1.66 5.71
N ALA A 147 -2.32 1.21 4.68
CA ALA A 147 -2.91 0.46 3.58
C ALA A 147 -3.61 -0.81 4.09
N LYS A 148 -4.81 -1.05 3.58
CA LYS A 148 -5.62 -2.24 3.85
C LYS A 148 -5.40 -3.26 2.74
N PHE A 149 -4.97 -4.44 3.12
CA PHE A 149 -4.73 -5.56 2.23
C PHE A 149 -5.81 -6.61 2.45
N LYS A 150 -6.58 -6.90 1.41
CA LYS A 150 -7.65 -7.88 1.47
C LYS A 150 -7.40 -9.00 0.49
N LEU A 151 -7.15 -10.20 1.00
CA LEU A 151 -7.03 -11.43 0.22
C LEU A 151 -8.35 -12.19 0.18
N SER A 152 -8.66 -12.69 -1.01
CA SER A 152 -9.83 -13.54 -1.30
C SER A 152 -9.51 -14.49 -2.46
N ARG A 153 -10.47 -15.33 -2.84
CA ARG A 153 -10.40 -16.19 -4.03
C ARG A 153 -11.33 -15.65 -5.11
N ASN A 154 -10.93 -15.74 -6.38
CA ASN A 154 -11.85 -15.51 -7.51
C ASN A 154 -12.56 -16.82 -7.92
N GLU A 155 -13.38 -16.76 -8.98
CA GLU A 155 -14.13 -17.90 -9.52
C GLU A 155 -13.23 -19.06 -10.01
N ASN A 156 -11.97 -18.76 -10.36
CA ASN A 156 -10.97 -19.74 -10.79
C ASN A 156 -10.10 -20.25 -9.64
N SER A 157 -10.43 -19.91 -8.38
CA SER A 157 -9.63 -20.19 -7.19
C SER A 157 -8.24 -19.53 -7.15
N ASP A 158 -7.97 -18.59 -8.05
CA ASP A 158 -6.78 -17.73 -7.96
C ASP A 158 -6.89 -16.79 -6.76
N PHE A 159 -5.73 -16.32 -6.29
CA PHE A 159 -5.71 -15.35 -5.22
C PHE A 159 -6.03 -13.96 -5.75
N LYS A 160 -7.01 -13.31 -5.16
CA LYS A 160 -7.40 -11.94 -5.45
C LYS A 160 -6.98 -11.05 -4.29
N LEU A 161 -6.03 -10.16 -4.54
CA LEU A 161 -5.55 -9.16 -3.59
C LEU A 161 -6.12 -7.79 -3.97
N LEU A 162 -6.93 -7.23 -3.08
CA LEU A 162 -7.32 -5.83 -3.12
C LEU A 162 -6.42 -5.03 -2.17
N VAL A 163 -5.84 -3.95 -2.67
CA VAL A 163 -5.08 -2.99 -1.84
C VAL A 163 -5.80 -1.65 -1.91
N ASP A 164 -6.13 -1.12 -0.74
CA ASP A 164 -6.83 0.15 -0.55
C ASP A 164 -6.00 1.03 0.38
N TRP A 165 -5.67 2.26 -0.05
CA TRP A 165 -4.97 3.20 0.80
C TRP A 165 -5.34 4.65 0.49
N GLN A 166 -5.25 5.49 1.53
CA GLN A 166 -5.35 6.93 1.40
C GLN A 166 -3.95 7.53 1.56
N ALA A 167 -3.59 8.45 0.67
CA ALA A 167 -2.44 9.32 0.86
C ALA A 167 -2.87 10.79 0.87
N TYR A 168 -2.05 11.61 1.52
CA TYR A 168 -2.22 13.06 1.53
C TYR A 168 -1.02 13.71 0.88
N TYR A 169 -1.26 14.74 0.07
CA TYR A 169 -0.24 15.46 -0.65
C TYR A 169 -0.27 16.94 -0.30
N ASP A 170 0.90 17.49 0.02
CA ASP A 170 1.12 18.91 0.23
C ASP A 170 1.91 19.53 -0.94
N LEU A 171 1.96 20.86 -0.96
CA LEU A 171 2.85 21.57 -1.89
C LEU A 171 4.31 21.32 -1.49
N GLN A 172 5.14 20.97 -2.47
CA GLN A 172 6.58 20.92 -2.26
C GLN A 172 7.12 22.35 -2.06
N ARG A 173 7.50 22.68 -0.82
CA ARG A 173 8.00 24.02 -0.43
C ARG A 173 9.51 24.07 -0.15
N ASP A 174 10.18 22.92 -0.24
CA ASP A 174 11.60 22.79 0.07
C ASP A 174 12.45 23.23 -1.13
N ASN A 175 12.64 24.54 -1.30
CA ASN A 175 13.95 25.20 -1.52
C ASN A 175 13.75 26.66 -1.94
N VAL A 176 14.59 27.50 -1.35
CA VAL A 176 14.70 28.94 -1.58
C VAL A 176 14.88 29.24 -3.06
N GLY A 177 13.93 29.96 -3.66
CA GLY A 177 14.04 30.55 -4.99
C GLY A 177 13.47 29.66 -6.10
N GLU A 178 12.41 30.16 -6.72
CA GLU A 178 11.89 29.78 -8.03
C GLU A 178 11.12 28.45 -8.12
N ASN A 179 9.85 28.59 -8.56
CA ASN A 179 8.87 27.57 -8.90
C ASN A 179 8.03 27.00 -7.74
N LEU A 180 7.42 27.89 -6.93
CA LEU A 180 6.03 27.62 -6.55
C LEU A 180 5.26 27.48 -7.87
N VAL A 181 4.69 26.32 -8.12
CA VAL A 181 3.79 26.17 -9.27
C VAL A 181 2.57 27.04 -8.99
N ASP A 182 2.48 28.17 -9.69
CA ASP A 182 1.22 28.88 -9.87
C ASP A 182 0.19 27.87 -10.38
N GLY A 183 -0.81 27.52 -9.56
CA GLY A 183 -1.93 26.71 -10.04
C GLY A 183 -2.69 25.88 -9.02
N LEU A 184 -2.11 25.52 -7.86
CA LEU A 184 -2.84 24.78 -6.83
C LEU A 184 -3.04 25.67 -5.59
N PRO A 185 -4.27 26.17 -5.36
CA PRO A 185 -4.53 27.05 -4.23
C PRO A 185 -4.73 26.23 -2.96
N LEU A 186 -3.61 25.76 -2.40
CA LEU A 186 -3.52 25.08 -1.11
C LEU A 186 -2.81 26.00 -0.11
N GLY A 187 -3.41 26.21 1.05
CA GLY A 187 -2.81 26.90 2.18
C GLY A 187 -1.61 26.16 2.79
N GLU A 188 -1.02 26.74 3.83
CA GLU A 188 0.23 26.26 4.47
C GLU A 188 0.16 24.86 5.07
N ASN A 189 -1.04 24.41 5.46
CA ASN A 189 -1.26 23.08 6.03
C ASN A 189 -2.35 22.30 5.28
N ASP A 190 -2.72 22.77 4.10
CA ASP A 190 -3.80 22.19 3.32
C ASP A 190 -3.25 21.04 2.49
N VAL A 191 -4.04 19.97 2.39
CA VAL A 191 -3.68 18.78 1.63
C VAL A 191 -4.79 18.38 0.67
N ILE A 192 -4.39 17.73 -0.41
CA ILE A 192 -5.28 16.93 -1.25
C ILE A 192 -5.21 15.50 -0.73
N GLY A 193 -6.37 14.90 -0.47
CA GLY A 193 -6.46 13.47 -0.20
C GLY A 193 -6.59 12.72 -1.51
N VAL A 194 -5.80 11.67 -1.70
CA VAL A 194 -5.98 10.75 -2.82
C VAL A 194 -6.25 9.35 -2.28
N HIS A 195 -7.43 8.83 -2.61
CA HIS A 195 -7.81 7.46 -2.33
C HIS A 195 -7.38 6.59 -3.50
N PHE A 196 -6.62 5.54 -3.22
CA PHE A 196 -6.14 4.61 -4.22
C PHE A 196 -6.71 3.22 -3.96
N GLN A 197 -7.04 2.54 -5.05
CA GLN A 197 -7.49 1.17 -5.03
C GLN A 197 -6.85 0.43 -6.21
N THR A 198 -6.32 -0.76 -5.94
CA THR A 198 -5.79 -1.64 -6.99
C THR A 198 -6.19 -3.08 -6.68
N GLU A 199 -6.42 -3.83 -7.74
CA GLU A 199 -6.68 -5.26 -7.67
C GLU A 199 -5.57 -6.03 -8.39
N PHE A 200 -5.09 -7.09 -7.75
CA PHE A 200 -4.16 -8.04 -8.32
C PHE A 200 -4.78 -9.43 -8.30
N ILE A 201 -4.63 -10.16 -9.40
CA ILE A 201 -4.89 -11.60 -9.46
C ILE A 201 -3.54 -12.31 -9.52
N ILE A 202 -3.26 -13.13 -8.51
CA ILE A 202 -2.07 -13.97 -8.41
C ILE A 202 -2.49 -15.40 -8.73
N ASN A 203 -1.88 -15.99 -9.76
CA ASN A 203 -2.19 -17.35 -10.19
C ASN A 203 -1.89 -18.36 -9.07
N LYS A 204 -2.90 -19.14 -8.65
CA LYS A 204 -2.72 -20.10 -7.54
C LYS A 204 -1.78 -21.24 -7.93
N VAL A 205 -1.95 -21.80 -9.14
CA VAL A 205 -1.19 -22.97 -9.60
C VAL A 205 0.31 -22.68 -9.66
N GLU A 206 0.69 -21.47 -10.08
CA GLU A 206 2.09 -21.06 -10.07
C GLU A 206 2.57 -20.72 -8.65
N ALA A 207 1.74 -20.08 -7.83
CA ALA A 207 2.09 -19.79 -6.44
C ALA A 207 2.34 -21.06 -5.61
N ASP A 208 1.59 -22.13 -5.84
CA ASP A 208 1.80 -23.45 -5.22
C ASP A 208 3.15 -24.07 -5.60
N LYS A 209 3.78 -23.64 -6.70
CA LYS A 209 5.13 -24.05 -7.11
C LYS A 209 6.22 -23.08 -6.62
N GLY A 210 5.84 -22.06 -5.85
CA GLY A 210 6.75 -20.98 -5.42
C GLY A 210 7.04 -19.95 -6.51
N GLU A 211 6.24 -19.90 -7.57
CA GLU A 211 6.40 -18.95 -8.66
C GLU A 211 5.35 -17.84 -8.61
N ILE A 212 5.74 -16.63 -9.02
CA ILE A 212 4.85 -15.47 -9.03
C ILE A 212 4.43 -15.11 -10.45
N GLN A 213 3.12 -15.18 -10.70
CA GLN A 213 2.48 -14.68 -11.90
C GLN A 213 1.30 -13.80 -11.52
N ILE A 214 1.40 -12.51 -11.85
CA ILE A 214 0.43 -11.49 -11.45
C ILE A 214 -0.16 -10.80 -12.67
N SER A 215 -1.46 -10.55 -12.58
CA SER A 215 -2.22 -9.65 -13.46
C SER A 215 -2.94 -8.59 -12.65
N THR A 216 -3.22 -7.45 -13.29
CA THR A 216 -3.85 -6.28 -12.67
C THR A 216 -4.44 -5.40 -13.76
N ASP A 217 -5.58 -4.78 -13.47
CA ASP A 217 -6.24 -3.81 -14.36
C ASP A 217 -5.68 -2.39 -14.18
N GLY A 218 -4.68 -2.21 -13.31
CA GLY A 218 -4.09 -0.92 -12.98
C GLY A 218 -4.54 -0.40 -11.63
N ILE A 219 -4.34 0.89 -11.42
CA ILE A 219 -4.66 1.60 -10.18
C ILE A 219 -5.81 2.55 -10.46
N SER A 220 -6.88 2.45 -9.68
CA SER A 220 -7.89 3.49 -9.58
C SER A 220 -7.46 4.52 -8.55
N ALA A 221 -7.55 5.80 -8.89
CA ALA A 221 -7.25 6.91 -8.00
C ALA A 221 -8.44 7.88 -7.98
N THR A 222 -9.00 8.12 -6.81
CA THR A 222 -10.05 9.10 -6.57
C THR A 222 -9.47 10.25 -5.77
N PHE A 223 -9.50 11.44 -6.35
CA PHE A 223 -9.04 12.66 -5.69
C PHE A 223 -10.17 13.20 -4.81
N SER A 224 -9.83 13.53 -3.58
CA SER A 224 -10.72 14.11 -2.58
C SER A 224 -10.12 15.43 -2.09
N GLY A 225 -10.97 16.43 -1.97
CA GLY A 225 -10.55 17.75 -1.53
C GLY A 225 -11.00 18.85 -2.48
N ARG A 226 -11.28 20.02 -1.92
CA ARG A 226 -11.45 21.26 -2.69
C ARG A 226 -10.16 22.05 -2.72
N LEU A 227 -9.84 22.54 -3.91
CA LEU A 227 -8.87 23.61 -4.09
C LEU A 227 -9.54 24.93 -3.70
N GLN A 228 -8.87 25.77 -2.91
CA GLN A 228 -9.39 27.08 -2.54
C GLN A 228 -9.35 28.02 -3.74
N MET A 229 -10.37 28.01 -4.60
CA MET A 229 -10.41 28.99 -5.69
C MET A 229 -10.62 30.39 -5.11
N ASN A 230 -9.62 31.26 -5.29
CA ASN A 230 -9.73 32.71 -5.03
C ASN A 230 -10.58 33.38 -6.11
#